data_AF-A0A5P8YZB7-F1
#
_entry.id   AF-A0A5P8YZB7-F1
#
_cell.length_a   1.000
_cell.length_b   1.000
_cell.length_c   1.000
_cell.angle_alpha   90.00
_cell.angle_beta   90.00
_cell.angle_gamma   90.00
#
_symmetry.space_group_name_H-M   'P 1'
#
loop_
_entity.id
_entity.type
_entity.pdbx_description
1 polymer ?
#
loop_
_entity_poly.entity_id
_entity_poly.type
_entity_poly.pdbx_seq_one_letter_code
_entity_poly.pdbx_strand_id
1 'polypeptide(L)' 'MMPDLGKYADTVLSAYAVSLVLIVALVALTVMRARKVRRALDEVEARRG' A
#
# COMPACT_ATOMS: atom_id res chain seq x y z
N MET A 1 16.36 16.44 -17.48
CA MET A 1 15.54 17.55 -18.01
C MET A 1 14.10 17.08 -18.01
N MET A 2 13.25 17.65 -17.16
CA MET A 2 11.82 17.32 -17.15
C MET A 2 11.15 18.20 -18.21
N PRO A 3 10.42 17.64 -19.19
CA PRO A 3 9.77 18.44 -20.23
C PRO A 3 8.81 19.45 -19.59
N ASP A 4 8.75 20.68 -20.12
CA ASP A 4 7.82 21.69 -19.64
C ASP A 4 6.39 21.25 -19.94
N LEU A 5 5.70 20.82 -18.89
CA LEU A 5 4.34 20.29 -18.96
C LEU A 5 3.29 21.41 -18.98
N GLY A 6 3.67 22.66 -18.70
CA GLY A 6 2.75 23.80 -18.59
C GLY A 6 1.47 23.43 -17.82
N LYS A 7 0.32 23.56 -18.49
CA LYS A 7 -1.02 23.23 -17.94
C LYS A 7 -1.24 21.79 -17.48
N TYR A 8 -0.37 20.85 -17.85
CA TYR A 8 -0.50 19.43 -17.47
C TYR A 8 0.27 19.10 -16.19
N ALA A 9 1.11 20.00 -15.68
CA ALA A 9 1.92 19.76 -14.49
C ALA A 9 1.06 19.34 -13.30
N ASP A 10 -0.05 20.05 -13.05
CA ASP A 10 -0.97 19.75 -11.94
C ASP A 10 -1.71 18.42 -12.13
N THR A 11 -2.09 18.12 -13.38
CA THR A 11 -2.79 16.86 -13.70
C THR A 11 -1.87 15.66 -13.51
N VAL A 12 -0.62 15.76 -13.96
CA VAL A 12 0.38 14.70 -13.84
C VAL A 12 0.79 14.53 -12.37
N LEU A 13 0.99 15.63 -11.63
CA LEU A 13 1.33 15.58 -10.21
C LEU A 13 0.20 14.95 -9.38
N SER A 14 -1.05 15.33 -9.63
CA SER A 14 -2.21 14.73 -8.95
C SER A 14 -2.38 13.25 -9.31
N ALA A 15 -2.17 12.85 -10.56
CA ALA A 15 -2.18 11.45 -10.96
C ALA A 15 -1.13 10.62 -10.21
N TYR A 16 0.09 11.15 -10.02
CA TYR A 16 1.11 10.49 -9.20
C TYR A 16 0.74 10.44 -7.73
N ALA A 17 0.19 11.52 -7.17
CA ALA A 17 -0.25 11.55 -5.77
C ALA A 17 -1.34 10.49 -5.51
N VAL A 18 -2.36 10.42 -6.38
CA VAL A 18 -3.43 9.40 -6.29
C VAL A 18 -2.85 8.00 -6.44
N SER A 19 -1.96 7.78 -7.40
CA SER A 19 -1.32 6.47 -7.62
C SER A 19 -0.52 6.03 -6.38
N LEU A 20 0.25 6.93 -5.76
CA LEU A 20 0.98 6.65 -4.53
C LEU A 20 0.05 6.30 -3.37
N VAL A 21 -1.05 7.04 -3.21
CA VAL A 21 -2.06 6.75 -2.18
C VAL A 21 -2.65 5.36 -2.38
N LEU A 22 -3.00 4.99 -3.62
CA LEU A 22 -3.52 3.66 -3.93
C LEU A 22 -2.50 2.55 -3.63
N ILE A 23 -1.23 2.75 -3.99
CA ILE A 23 -0.16 1.79 -3.70
C ILE A 23 0.00 1.62 -2.18
N VAL A 24 0.07 2.72 -1.43
CA VAL A 24 0.19 2.68 0.03
C VAL A 24 -1.01 1.97 0.66
N ALA A 25 -2.23 2.25 0.18
CA ALA A 25 -3.43 1.57 0.65
C ALA A 25 -3.38 0.06 0.40
N LEU A 26 -2.95 -0.37 -0.80
CA LEU A 26 -2.79 -1.80 -1.13
C LEU A 26 -1.75 -2.49 -0.24
N VAL A 27 -0.60 -1.84 -0.02
CA VAL A 27 0.45 -2.36 0.87
C VAL A 27 -0.10 -2.47 2.30
N ALA A 28 -0.77 -1.45 2.81
CA ALA A 28 -1.36 -1.46 4.15
C ALA A 28 -2.37 -2.60 4.31
N LEU A 29 -3.29 -2.77 3.34
CA LEU A 29 -4.25 -3.88 3.34
C LEU A 29 -3.55 -5.24 3.33
N THR A 30 -2.49 -5.39 2.56
CA THR A 30 -1.70 -6.63 2.48
C THR A 30 -1.04 -6.94 3.83
N VAL A 31 -0.42 -5.94 4.46
CA VAL A 31 0.20 -6.09 5.78
C VAL A 31 -0.83 -6.42 6.85
N MET A 32 -1.99 -5.76 6.85
CA MET A 32 -3.07 -6.05 7.80
C MET A 32 -3.55 -7.49 7.69
N ARG A 33 -3.72 -8.00 6.45
CA ARG A 33 -4.08 -9.39 6.20
C ARG A 33 -3.01 -10.35 6.69
N ALA A 34 -1.73 -10.09 6.37
CA ALA A 34 -0.62 -10.92 6.81
C ALA A 34 -0.53 -10.99 8.35
N ARG A 35 -0.76 -9.87 9.04
CA ARG A 35 -0.79 -9.83 10.51
C ARG A 35 -1.94 -10.67 11.09
N LYS A 36 -3.11 -10.65 10.46
CA LYS A 36 -4.25 -11.48 10.90
C LYS A 36 -3.94 -12.97 10.77
N VAL A 37 -3.35 -13.39 9.66
CA VAL A 37 -2.97 -14.79 9.42
C VAL A 37 -1.89 -15.24 10.41
N ARG A 38 -0.85 -14.42 10.63
CA ARG A 38 0.19 -14.72 11.63
C ARG A 38 -0.39 -14.93 13.01
N ARG A 39 -1.30 -14.06 13.47
CA ARG A 39 -1.98 -14.24 14.76
C ARG A 39 -2.72 -15.57 14.86
N ALA A 40 -3.44 -15.96 13.80
CA ALA A 40 -4.15 -17.23 13.78
C ALA A 40 -3.19 -18.44 13.80
N LEU A 41 -2.02 -18.33 13.16
CA LEU A 41 -0.97 -19.35 13.23
C LEU A 41 -0.38 -19.44 14.64
N ASP A 42 -0.02 -18.31 15.24
CA ASP A 42 0.53 -18.22 16.60
C ASP A 42 -0.43 -18.88 17.62
N GLU A 43 -1.75 -18.65 17.49
CA GLU A 43 -2.78 -19.27 18.33
C GLU A 43 -2.86 -20.80 18.17
N VAL A 44 -2.60 -21.32 16.96
CA VAL A 44 -2.60 -22.77 16.70
C VAL A 44 -1.32 -23.42 17.21
N GLU A 45 -0.17 -22.77 17.00
CA GLU A 45 1.13 -23.23 17.50
C GLU A 45 1.15 -23.28 19.04
N ALA A 46 0.62 -22.24 19.71
CA ALA A 46 0.52 -22.18 21.16
C ALA A 46 -0.39 -23.25 21.80
N ARG A 47 -1.29 -23.86 21.02
CA ARG A 47 -2.16 -24.97 21.49
C ARG A 47 -1.52 -26.34 21.28
N ARG A 48 -0.50 -26.45 20.42
CA ARG A 48 0.15 -27.72 20.05
C ARG A 48 1.47 -27.97 20.79
N GLY A 49 2.13 -26.92 21.29
CA GLY A 49 3.25 -27.02 22.24
C GLY A 49 2.76 -27.12 23.68
#